data_AF-A0A800LTN8-F1
#
_entry.id   AF-A0A800LTN8-F1
#
_cell.length_a   1.000
_cell.length_b   1.000
_cell.length_c   1.000
_cell.angle_alpha   90.00
_cell.angle_beta   90.00
_cell.angle_gamma   90.00
#
_symmetry.space_group_name_H-M   'P 1'
#
loop_
_entity.id
_entity.type
_entity.pdbx_description
1 polymer ?
#
loop_
_entity_poly.entity_id
_entity_poly.type
_entity_poly.pdbx_seq_one_letter_code
_entity_poly.pdbx_strand_id
1 'polypeptide(L)'
;MSVANTNQIIRLPAPTQAINATDGQWLAQYSPAGFVLTQRSLDEANQTPREVLTYSDGDASFTLYVEALNGRDIAEGHAYAGSNLVLGQSLSNNGEPVFVTLVGQLSLAQAEQVANSVVSLKAQ
;
A
#
# COMPACT_ATOMS: atom_id res chain seq x y z
N MET A 1 -17.05 -16.07 31.82
CA MET A 1 -17.33 -16.27 30.39
C MET A 1 -17.43 -14.89 29.75
N SER A 2 -16.38 -14.43 29.07
CA SER A 2 -16.42 -13.16 28.34
C SER A 2 -16.51 -13.47 26.85
N VAL A 3 -17.60 -12.98 26.26
CA VAL A 3 -17.89 -13.06 24.83
C VAL A 3 -16.90 -12.18 24.05
N ALA A 4 -16.19 -12.79 23.10
CA ALA A 4 -15.32 -12.07 22.18
C ALA A 4 -16.18 -11.43 21.09
N ASN A 5 -16.17 -10.10 21.01
CA ASN A 5 -16.87 -9.36 19.97
C ASN A 5 -16.12 -9.45 18.65
N THR A 6 -16.69 -10.19 17.71
CA THR A 6 -16.23 -10.40 16.33
C THR A 6 -16.59 -9.18 15.46
N ASN A 7 -15.86 -8.08 15.61
CA ASN A 7 -15.85 -6.98 14.63
C ASN A 7 -14.41 -6.55 14.38
N GLN A 8 -13.62 -7.43 13.75
CA GLN A 8 -12.32 -7.07 13.22
C GLN A 8 -12.51 -6.35 11.89
N ILE A 9 -12.73 -5.03 11.98
CA ILE A 9 -12.35 -4.13 10.88
C ILE A 9 -10.87 -4.38 10.67
N ILE A 10 -10.44 -4.75 9.46
CA ILE A 10 -9.03 -4.95 9.11
C ILE A 10 -8.32 -3.62 9.32
N ARG A 11 -7.86 -3.39 10.55
CA ARG A 11 -7.02 -2.25 10.92
C ARG A 11 -5.62 -2.66 10.51
N LEU A 12 -5.16 -2.10 9.40
CA LEU A 12 -3.76 -2.18 9.03
C LEU A 12 -2.96 -1.58 10.19
N PRO A 13 -1.99 -2.31 10.76
CA PRO A 13 -1.18 -1.79 11.86
C PRO A 13 -0.48 -0.49 11.43
N ALA A 14 -0.27 0.41 12.39
CA ALA A 14 0.51 1.62 12.12
C ALA A 14 1.95 1.20 11.79
N PRO A 15 2.59 1.82 10.78
CA PRO A 15 3.96 1.51 10.44
C PRO A 15 4.89 1.69 11.64
N THR A 16 5.76 0.72 11.87
CA THR A 16 6.57 0.62 13.10
C THR A 16 7.86 1.44 13.03
N GLN A 17 8.38 1.73 11.83
CA GLN A 17 9.66 2.43 11.65
C GLN A 17 9.63 3.34 10.42
N ALA A 18 9.95 4.63 10.60
CA ALA A 18 10.23 5.52 9.47
C ALA A 18 11.58 5.16 8.84
N ILE A 19 11.67 5.15 7.51
CA ILE A 19 12.91 4.82 6.79
C ILE A 19 13.27 5.94 5.82
N ASN A 20 14.58 6.12 5.56
CA ASN A 20 15.05 7.14 4.64
C ASN A 20 14.70 6.81 3.19
N ALA A 21 14.72 7.83 2.32
CA ALA A 21 14.48 7.65 0.89
C ALA A 21 15.47 6.66 0.23
N THR A 22 16.72 6.62 0.71
CA THR A 22 17.78 5.72 0.22
C THR A 22 17.56 4.26 0.60
N ASP A 23 16.77 4.00 1.64
CA ASP A 23 16.55 2.65 2.18
C ASP A 23 15.25 2.04 1.66
N GLY A 24 14.39 2.87 1.05
CA GLY A 24 13.12 2.43 0.48
C GLY A 24 13.28 1.60 -0.78
N GLN A 25 12.40 0.63 -0.94
CA GLN A 25 12.41 -0.36 -2.01
C GLN A 25 11.41 -0.03 -3.10
N TRP A 26 10.32 0.67 -2.78
CA TRP A 26 9.20 0.89 -3.69
C TRP A 26 8.87 2.37 -3.89
N LEU A 27 8.35 2.69 -5.07
CA LEU A 27 7.84 4.02 -5.41
C LEU A 27 6.71 3.90 -6.46
N ALA A 28 5.62 4.64 -6.30
CA ALA A 28 4.68 4.87 -7.39
C ALA A 28 5.23 5.91 -8.36
N GLN A 29 5.45 5.54 -9.63
CA GLN A 29 5.91 6.49 -10.66
C GLN A 29 4.83 7.49 -11.07
N TYR A 30 3.56 7.11 -10.92
CA TYR A 30 2.42 7.98 -11.13
C TYR A 30 1.80 8.36 -9.79
N SER A 31 1.52 9.65 -9.64
CA SER A 31 0.75 10.21 -8.54
C SER A 31 -0.29 11.17 -9.13
N PRO A 32 -1.55 11.17 -8.64
CA PRO A 32 -2.52 12.18 -9.03
C PRO A 32 -1.99 13.59 -8.77
N ALA A 33 -2.44 14.56 -9.56
CA ALA A 33 -1.99 15.95 -9.43
C ALA A 33 -2.17 16.47 -8.00
N GLY A 34 -1.13 17.11 -7.47
CA GLY A 34 -1.11 17.63 -6.09
C GLY A 34 -0.59 16.66 -5.04
N PHE A 35 -0.71 15.35 -5.26
CA PHE A 35 -0.24 14.36 -4.29
C PHE A 35 1.28 14.18 -4.34
N VAL A 36 1.92 14.29 -3.17
CA VAL A 36 3.35 14.06 -2.98
C VAL A 36 3.59 13.00 -1.90
N LEU A 37 4.70 12.26 -1.99
CA LEU A 37 5.11 11.31 -0.95
C LEU A 37 5.49 12.09 0.32
N THR A 38 4.72 11.93 1.39
CA THR A 38 4.92 12.66 2.67
C THR A 38 5.55 11.79 3.75
N GLN A 39 5.36 10.46 3.68
CA GLN A 39 5.94 9.53 4.63
C GLN A 39 6.31 8.21 3.96
N ARG A 40 7.43 7.65 4.41
CA ARG A 40 7.87 6.30 4.09
C ARG A 40 8.23 5.57 5.37
N SER A 41 7.83 4.31 5.44
CA SER A 41 8.08 3.48 6.61
C SER A 41 8.03 2.00 6.29
N LEU A 42 8.60 1.17 7.16
CA LEU A 42 8.55 -0.27 7.08
C LEU A 42 7.63 -0.84 8.17
N ASP A 43 6.76 -1.75 7.76
CA ASP A 43 5.87 -2.52 8.62
C ASP A 43 6.37 -3.98 8.64
N GLU A 44 7.01 -4.36 9.74
CA GLU A 44 7.57 -5.69 9.98
C GLU A 44 6.69 -6.53 10.91
N ALA A 45 5.44 -6.12 11.16
CA ALA A 45 4.55 -6.84 12.07
C ALA A 45 4.14 -8.22 11.54
N ASN A 46 4.26 -8.45 10.24
CA ASN A 46 3.91 -9.68 9.55
C ASN A 46 5.15 -10.46 9.09
N GLN A 47 4.97 -11.73 8.72
CA GLN A 47 6.07 -12.58 8.21
C GLN A 47 6.77 -12.01 6.98
N THR A 48 6.07 -11.23 6.16
CA THR A 48 6.66 -10.51 5.03
C THR A 48 6.68 -9.02 5.35
N PRO A 49 7.87 -8.37 5.37
CA PRO A 49 7.97 -6.93 5.56
C PRO A 49 7.22 -6.20 4.44
N ARG A 50 6.53 -5.13 4.83
CA ARG A 50 5.72 -4.32 3.91
C ARG A 50 6.19 -2.87 3.98
N GLU A 51 6.50 -2.30 2.84
CA GLU A 51 6.78 -0.87 2.77
C GLU A 51 5.47 -0.09 2.72
N VAL A 52 5.42 0.99 3.50
CA VAL A 52 4.27 1.85 3.66
C VAL A 52 4.62 3.22 3.13
N LEU A 53 3.95 3.64 2.06
CA LEU A 53 4.17 4.93 1.41
C LEU A 53 2.90 5.78 1.51
N THR A 54 2.96 6.89 2.23
CA THR A 54 1.83 7.81 2.37
C THR A 54 2.00 8.98 1.42
N TYR A 55 0.98 9.25 0.62
CA TYR A 55 0.90 10.38 -0.29
C TYR A 55 -0.21 11.33 0.14
N SER A 56 0.00 12.63 -0.01
CA SER A 56 -1.01 13.64 0.31
C SER A 56 -0.88 14.87 -0.57
N ASP A 57 -2.00 15.53 -0.84
CA ASP A 57 -2.09 16.85 -1.48
C ASP A 57 -2.36 18.00 -0.49
N GLY A 58 -2.42 17.67 0.81
CA GLY A 58 -2.73 18.60 1.90
C GLY A 58 -4.19 18.59 2.37
N ASP A 59 -5.12 18.03 1.59
CA ASP A 59 -6.54 17.86 1.97
C ASP A 59 -6.90 16.37 2.13
N ALA A 60 -6.48 15.57 1.16
CA ALA A 60 -6.65 14.12 1.13
C ALA A 60 -5.31 13.39 1.23
N SER A 61 -5.41 12.08 1.53
CA SER A 61 -4.26 11.19 1.52
C SER A 61 -4.65 9.80 1.04
N PHE A 62 -3.65 9.10 0.50
CA PHE A 62 -3.71 7.67 0.27
C PHE A 62 -2.40 7.02 0.73
N THR A 63 -2.49 5.74 1.07
CA THR A 63 -1.37 4.93 1.54
C THR A 63 -1.21 3.71 0.67
N LEU A 64 0.03 3.48 0.22
CA LEU A 64 0.44 2.28 -0.49
C LEU A 64 1.10 1.29 0.45
N TYR A 65 0.52 0.12 0.37
CA TYR A 65 0.80 -1.18 0.91
C TYR A 65 1.67 -2.08 0.04
N VAL A 66 3.01 -2.06 0.07
CA VAL A 66 3.80 -2.86 -0.90
C VAL A 66 4.57 -4.00 -0.23
N GLU A 67 4.26 -5.25 -0.59
CA GLU A 67 4.96 -6.44 -0.13
C GLU A 67 5.28 -7.40 -1.29
N ALA A 68 6.37 -8.15 -1.19
CA ALA A 68 6.67 -9.23 -2.13
C ALA A 68 5.73 -10.41 -1.90
N LEU A 69 5.23 -11.04 -2.96
CA LEU A 69 4.33 -12.18 -2.82
C LEU A 69 5.06 -13.43 -2.31
N ASN A 70 6.36 -13.61 -2.62
CA ASN A 70 7.17 -14.73 -2.13
C ASN A 70 6.49 -16.12 -2.33
N GLY A 71 5.77 -16.29 -3.43
CA GLY A 71 5.01 -17.52 -3.74
C GLY A 71 3.64 -17.63 -3.03
N ARG A 72 3.24 -16.63 -2.24
CA ARG A 72 1.87 -16.50 -1.72
C ARG A 72 0.93 -16.09 -2.86
N ASP A 73 -0.31 -16.56 -2.77
CA ASP A 73 -1.41 -16.09 -3.58
C ASP A 73 -2.35 -15.26 -2.70
N ILE A 74 -2.59 -14.01 -3.07
CA ILE A 74 -3.42 -13.06 -2.32
C ILE A 74 -4.55 -12.62 -3.24
N ALA A 75 -5.78 -12.77 -2.77
CA ALA A 75 -6.94 -12.39 -3.55
C ALA A 75 -6.92 -10.90 -3.92
N GLU A 76 -7.10 -10.63 -5.20
CA GLU A 76 -7.26 -9.29 -5.74
C GLU A 76 -8.71 -8.81 -5.60
N GLY A 77 -8.89 -7.50 -5.50
CA GLY A 77 -10.22 -6.90 -5.46
C GLY A 77 -10.21 -5.52 -4.85
N HIS A 78 -11.41 -4.96 -4.69
CA HIS A 78 -11.60 -3.67 -4.05
C HIS A 78 -12.86 -3.65 -3.19
N ALA A 79 -12.87 -2.74 -2.22
CA ALA A 79 -14.01 -2.47 -1.36
C ALA A 79 -14.05 -0.99 -0.98
N TYR A 80 -15.23 -0.51 -0.61
CA TYR A 80 -15.42 0.85 -0.12
C TYR A 80 -15.87 0.85 1.34
N ALA A 81 -15.26 1.72 2.15
CA ALA A 81 -15.65 2.01 3.51
C ALA A 81 -15.95 3.51 3.62
N GLY A 82 -17.21 3.90 3.36
CA GLY A 82 -17.56 5.31 3.18
C GLY A 82 -16.93 5.87 1.90
N SER A 83 -16.18 6.98 2.02
CA SER A 83 -15.41 7.55 0.90
C SER A 83 -14.04 6.91 0.70
N ASN A 84 -13.60 6.04 1.60
CA ASN A 84 -12.30 5.37 1.48
C ASN A 84 -12.41 4.13 0.60
N LEU A 85 -11.58 4.09 -0.43
CA LEU A 85 -11.33 2.90 -1.24
C LEU A 85 -10.22 2.06 -0.62
N VAL A 86 -10.41 0.75 -0.64
CA VAL A 86 -9.36 -0.26 -0.45
C VAL A 86 -9.25 -1.04 -1.75
N LEU A 87 -8.06 -1.10 -2.33
CA LEU A 87 -7.75 -1.84 -3.55
C LEU A 87 -6.57 -2.75 -3.28
N GLY A 88 -6.68 -4.04 -3.58
CA GLY A 88 -5.59 -5.02 -3.54
C GLY A 88 -5.40 -5.64 -4.91
N GLN A 89 -4.19 -5.57 -5.45
CA GLN A 89 -3.85 -6.23 -6.71
C GLN A 89 -2.39 -6.66 -6.75
N SER A 90 -2.10 -7.68 -7.54
CA SER A 90 -0.74 -8.11 -7.81
C SER A 90 -0.21 -7.39 -9.04
N LEU A 91 1.10 -7.15 -9.06
CA LEU A 91 1.81 -6.71 -10.26
C LEU A 91 3.16 -7.39 -10.33
N SER A 92 3.70 -7.47 -11.54
CA SER A 92 5.07 -7.96 -11.76
C SER A 92 6.02 -6.77 -11.83
N ASN A 93 7.00 -6.74 -10.94
CA ASN A 93 8.07 -5.76 -10.99
C ASN A 93 9.41 -6.46 -11.23
N ASN A 94 10.05 -6.20 -12.37
CA ASN A 94 11.31 -6.86 -12.77
C ASN A 94 11.25 -8.41 -12.71
N GLY A 95 10.07 -9.00 -12.95
CA GLY A 95 9.87 -10.45 -12.87
C GLY A 95 9.55 -10.97 -11.47
N GLU A 96 9.65 -10.13 -10.43
CA GLU A 96 9.23 -10.48 -9.07
C GLU A 96 7.74 -10.12 -8.86
N PRO A 97 6.90 -11.07 -8.43
CA PRO A 97 5.51 -10.79 -8.13
C PRO A 97 5.40 -10.05 -6.79
N VAL A 98 4.71 -8.91 -6.81
CA VAL A 98 4.46 -8.09 -5.62
C VAL A 98 2.96 -7.84 -5.48
N PHE A 99 2.52 -7.64 -4.25
CA PHE A 99 1.15 -7.28 -3.93
C PHE A 99 1.11 -5.83 -3.46
N VAL A 100 0.20 -5.06 -4.05
CA VAL A 100 -0.04 -3.67 -3.71
C VAL A 100 -1.43 -3.54 -3.12
N THR A 101 -1.49 -3.05 -1.89
CA THR A 101 -2.73 -2.59 -1.25
C THR A 101 -2.76 -1.06 -1.25
N LEU A 102 -3.75 -0.43 -1.85
CA LEU A 102 -3.97 1.01 -1.76
C LEU A 102 -5.16 1.28 -0.84
N VAL A 103 -4.99 2.21 0.10
CA VAL A 103 -6.08 2.72 0.94
C VAL A 103 -6.14 4.23 0.86
N GLY A 104 -7.28 4.82 0.52
CA GLY A 104 -7.45 6.27 0.53
C GLY A 104 -8.68 6.77 -0.22
N GLN A 105 -8.83 8.09 -0.27
CA GLN A 105 -9.93 8.76 -0.95
C GLN A 105 -9.56 9.04 -2.41
N LEU A 106 -9.55 7.97 -3.22
CA LEU A 106 -9.34 8.03 -4.67
C LEU A 106 -10.50 7.36 -5.41
N SER A 107 -10.75 7.78 -6.64
CA SER A 107 -11.56 6.96 -7.55
C SER A 107 -10.85 5.63 -7.84
N LEU A 108 -11.61 4.58 -8.17
CA LEU A 108 -11.03 3.26 -8.50
C LEU A 108 -10.01 3.37 -9.64
N ALA A 109 -10.34 4.11 -10.70
CA ALA A 109 -9.44 4.30 -11.84
C ALA A 109 -8.11 4.98 -11.44
N GLN A 110 -8.14 6.00 -10.57
CA GLN A 110 -6.92 6.62 -10.06
C GLN A 110 -6.11 5.65 -9.20
N ALA A 111 -6.78 4.88 -8.35
CA ALA A 111 -6.11 3.91 -7.48
C ALA A 111 -5.44 2.79 -8.29
N GLU A 112 -6.12 2.27 -9.31
CA GLU A 112 -5.55 1.29 -10.25
C GLU A 112 -4.35 1.87 -11.00
N GLN A 113 -4.44 3.11 -11.46
CA GLN A 113 -3.32 3.76 -12.15
C GLN A 113 -2.11 3.96 -11.24
N VAL A 114 -2.33 4.37 -9.99
CA VAL A 114 -1.26 4.50 -8.99
C VAL A 114 -0.64 3.14 -8.69
N ALA A 115 -1.46 2.13 -8.39
CA ALA A 115 -0.98 0.79 -8.05
C ALA A 115 -0.16 0.17 -9.19
N ASN A 116 -0.62 0.27 -10.44
CA ASN A 116 0.11 -0.22 -11.62
C ASN A 116 1.42 0.53 -11.92
N SER A 117 1.62 1.70 -11.32
CA SER A 117 2.85 2.49 -11.48
C SER A 117 3.91 2.17 -10.43
N VAL A 118 3.61 1.30 -9.48
CA VAL A 118 4.56 0.94 -8.41
C VAL A 118 5.74 0.18 -9.00
N VAL A 119 6.94 0.66 -8.69
CA VAL A 119 8.20 0.05 -9.11
C VAL A 119 9.24 -0.07 -8.02
N SER A 120 10.17 -1.01 -8.20
CA SER A 120 11.35 -1.11 -7.34
C SER A 120 12.33 0.04 -7.59
N LEU A 121 12.90 0.57 -6.52
CA LEU A 121 14.00 1.54 -6.51
C LEU A 121 15.39 0.88 -6.53
N LYS A 122 15.48 -0.44 -6.28
CA LYS A 122 16.75 -1.15 -6.42
C LYS A 122 17.20 -1.11 -7.87
N ALA A 123 18.45 -0.69 -8.09
CA ALA A 123 19.07 -0.67 -9.41
C ALA A 123 19.05 -2.08 -10.03
N GLN A 124 18.69 -2.15 -11.31
CA GLN A 124 18.83 -3.35 -12.16
C GLN A 124 20.29 -3.82 -12.21
#